data_AF-A0A9D1KP30-F1
#
_entry.id   AF-A0A9D1KP30-F1
#
_cell.length_a   1.000
_cell.length_b   1.000
_cell.length_c   1.000
_cell.angle_alpha   90.00
_cell.angle_beta   90.00
_cell.angle_gamma   90.00
#
_symmetry.space_group_name_H-M   'P 1'
#
loop_
_entity.id
_entity.type
_entity.pdbx_description
1 polymer ?
#
loop_
_entity_poly.entity_id
_entity_poly.type
_entity_poly.pdbx_seq_one_letter_code
_entity_poly.pdbx_strand_id
1 'polypeptide(L)'
;HAEFDSEITPEKATELLAQAPGVELSDIPTPLDAAGQDPSYVGRIRADQSAPEGRGLVLFVACDNLRKGAALNAVQIAELLAQG
;
A
#
# COMPACT_ATOMS: atom_id res chain seq x y z
N HIS A 1 -0.11 11.71 0.54
CA HIS A 1 -0.05 12.48 -0.71
C HIS A 1 1.07 11.88 -1.54
N ALA A 2 0.79 11.50 -2.77
CA ALA A 2 1.75 10.95 -3.72
C ALA A 2 1.52 11.63 -5.08
N GLU A 3 2.59 12.12 -5.70
CA GLU A 3 2.58 12.72 -7.03
C GLU A 3 3.35 11.81 -8.00
N PHE A 4 2.88 11.73 -9.24
CA PHE A 4 3.37 10.82 -10.27
C PHE A 4 3.82 11.58 -11.52
N ASP A 5 4.72 10.98 -12.30
CA ASP A 5 5.25 11.56 -13.55
C ASP A 5 4.22 11.55 -14.69
N SER A 6 3.28 10.59 -14.66
CA SER A 6 2.15 10.46 -15.56
C SER A 6 0.81 10.45 -14.81
N GLU A 7 -0.29 10.57 -15.56
CA GLU A 7 -1.64 10.53 -14.99
C GLU A 7 -1.95 9.18 -14.32
N ILE A 8 -2.68 9.24 -13.20
CA ILE A 8 -3.21 8.09 -12.51
C ILE A 8 -4.53 8.42 -11.82
N THR A 9 -5.57 7.64 -12.12
CA THR A 9 -6.88 7.80 -11.48
C THR A 9 -6.97 6.97 -10.19
N PRO A 10 -7.83 7.35 -9.23
CA PRO A 10 -8.11 6.53 -8.06
C PRO A 10 -8.55 5.10 -8.39
N GLU A 11 -9.37 4.94 -9.44
CA GLU A 11 -9.85 3.64 -9.92
C GLU A 11 -8.66 2.82 -10.43
N LYS A 12 -7.78 3.43 -11.23
CA LYS A 12 -6.61 2.74 -11.76
C LYS A 12 -5.64 2.32 -10.65
N ALA A 13 -5.40 3.20 -9.69
CA ALA A 13 -4.59 2.87 -8.51
C ALA A 13 -5.22 1.72 -7.71
N THR A 14 -6.54 1.72 -7.54
CA THR A 14 -7.28 0.66 -6.85
C THR A 14 -7.11 -0.69 -7.55
N GLU A 15 -7.25 -0.74 -8.88
CA GLU A 15 -7.03 -1.96 -9.68
C GLU A 15 -5.62 -2.53 -9.53
N LEU A 16 -4.60 -1.66 -9.54
CA LEU A 16 -3.20 -2.06 -9.41
C LEU A 16 -2.91 -2.57 -7.99
N LEU A 17 -3.40 -1.86 -6.97
CA LEU A 17 -3.20 -2.23 -5.57
C LEU A 17 -3.95 -3.51 -5.19
N ALA A 18 -5.10 -3.79 -5.81
CA ALA A 18 -5.83 -5.05 -5.63
C ALA A 18 -5.02 -6.29 -6.07
N GLN A 19 -4.07 -6.12 -6.98
CA GLN A 19 -3.25 -7.20 -7.53
C GLN A 19 -1.84 -7.22 -6.93
N ALA A 20 -1.47 -6.23 -6.13
CA ALA A 20 -0.13 -6.09 -5.61
C ALA A 20 0.13 -7.12 -4.47
N PRO A 21 1.19 -7.94 -4.56
CA PRO A 21 1.52 -8.89 -3.51
C PRO A 21 1.77 -8.20 -2.16
N GLY A 22 1.14 -8.72 -1.09
CA GLY A 22 1.28 -8.17 0.26
C GLY A 22 0.52 -6.86 0.51
N VAL A 23 -0.38 -6.48 -0.41
CA VAL A 23 -1.29 -5.35 -0.27
C VAL A 23 -2.73 -5.87 -0.22
N GLU A 24 -3.56 -5.27 0.63
CA GLU A 24 -4.98 -5.56 0.69
C GLU A 24 -5.79 -4.26 0.69
N LEU A 25 -6.88 -4.22 -0.09
CA LEU A 25 -7.77 -3.07 -0.13
C LEU A 25 -8.66 -3.05 1.12
N SER A 26 -8.81 -1.89 1.74
CA SER A 26 -9.76 -1.66 2.82
C SER A 26 -10.39 -0.28 2.65
N ASP A 27 -11.72 -0.18 2.80
CA ASP A 27 -12.41 1.11 2.70
C ASP A 27 -11.89 2.11 3.76
N ILE A 28 -11.61 1.62 4.97
CA ILE A 28 -11.09 2.40 6.09
C ILE A 28 -9.98 1.59 6.76
N PRO A 29 -8.72 1.71 6.30
CA PRO A 29 -7.61 0.99 6.93
C PRO A 29 -7.41 1.47 8.36
N THR A 30 -7.38 0.54 9.33
CA THR A 30 -7.12 0.86 10.74
C THR A 30 -5.91 0.08 11.27
N PRO A 31 -5.16 0.65 12.23
CA PRO A 31 -4.09 -0.10 12.90
C PRO A 31 -4.58 -1.34 13.64
N LEU A 32 -5.83 -1.32 14.13
CA LEU A 32 -6.41 -2.45 14.85
C LEU A 32 -6.62 -3.66 13.94
N ASP A 33 -7.13 -3.43 12.73
CA ASP A 33 -7.31 -4.49 11.72
C ASP A 33 -5.95 -5.00 11.20
N ALA A 34 -4.97 -4.09 11.12
CA ALA A 34 -3.63 -4.43 10.65
C ALA A 34 -2.81 -5.24 11.65
N ALA A 35 -3.04 -5.06 12.95
CA ALA A 35 -2.25 -5.70 14.01
C ALA A 35 -2.30 -7.23 13.91
N GLY A 36 -1.14 -7.86 13.95
CA GLY A 36 -0.96 -9.31 13.83
C GLY A 36 -1.06 -9.85 12.40
N GLN A 37 -1.42 -9.02 11.42
CA GLN A 37 -1.57 -9.43 10.03
C GLN A 37 -0.32 -9.11 9.20
N ASP A 38 -0.18 -9.80 8.08
CA ASP A 38 0.96 -9.67 7.17
C ASP A 38 0.82 -8.59 6.06
N PRO A 39 -0.37 -8.29 5.50
CA PRO A 39 -0.48 -7.32 4.42
C PRO A 39 -0.40 -5.87 4.91
N SER A 40 -0.10 -4.97 3.98
CA SER A 40 -0.37 -3.53 4.15
C SER A 40 -1.77 -3.22 3.64
N TYR A 41 -2.62 -2.70 4.50
CA TYR A 41 -3.96 -2.26 4.14
C TYR A 41 -3.91 -0.86 3.54
N VAL A 42 -4.51 -0.69 2.37
CA VAL A 42 -4.57 0.61 1.67
C VAL A 42 -6.01 0.97 1.32
N GLY A 43 -6.34 2.24 1.46
CA GLY A 43 -7.70 2.73 1.31
C GLY A 43 -7.79 4.23 1.20
N ARG A 44 -9.03 4.73 1.17
CA ARG A 44 -9.33 6.16 1.06
C ARG A 44 -8.61 6.82 -0.13
N ILE A 45 -8.44 6.05 -1.21
CA ILE A 45 -7.76 6.46 -2.43
C ILE A 45 -8.64 7.48 -3.15
N ARG A 46 -8.08 8.65 -3.43
CA ARG A 46 -8.77 9.76 -4.10
C ARG A 46 -7.78 10.67 -4.81
N ALA A 47 -8.26 11.44 -5.79
CA ALA A 47 -7.45 12.46 -6.44
C ALA A 47 -6.97 13.50 -5.43
N ASP A 48 -5.72 13.91 -5.57
CA ASP A 48 -5.12 15.00 -4.82
C ASP A 48 -5.24 16.31 -5.61
N GLN A 49 -6.00 17.25 -5.08
CA GLN A 49 -6.24 18.56 -5.70
C GLN A 49 -5.06 19.53 -5.53
N SER A 50 -4.04 19.16 -4.75
CA SER A 50 -2.84 19.99 -4.55
C SER A 50 -1.72 19.71 -5.56
N ALA A 51 -1.82 18.62 -6.33
CA ALA A 51 -0.86 18.23 -7.36
C ALA A 51 -1.36 18.67 -8.76
N PRO A 52 -0.50 18.60 -9.81
CA PRO A 52 -0.96 18.74 -11.18
C PRO A 52 -2.14 17.81 -11.50
N GLU A 53 -3.10 18.30 -12.29
CA GLU A 53 -4.33 17.58 -12.59
C GLU A 53 -4.05 16.16 -13.11
N GLY A 54 -4.76 15.18 -12.55
CA GLY A 54 -4.60 13.77 -12.90
C GLY A 54 -3.33 13.10 -12.36
N ARG A 55 -2.41 13.81 -11.71
CA ARG A 55 -1.09 13.27 -11.30
C ARG A 55 -0.90 13.12 -9.80
N GLY A 56 -1.93 13.37 -9.00
CA GLY A 56 -1.85 13.28 -7.55
C GLY A 56 -2.86 12.34 -6.94
N LEU A 57 -2.44 11.57 -5.94
CA LEU A 57 -3.31 10.75 -5.10
C LEU A 57 -3.13 11.02 -3.61
N VAL A 58 -4.24 11.01 -2.89
CA VAL A 58 -4.26 10.80 -1.45
C VAL A 58 -4.72 9.38 -1.19
N LEU A 59 -3.96 8.65 -0.38
CA LEU A 59 -4.28 7.33 0.13
C LEU A 59 -3.91 7.24 1.60
N PHE A 60 -4.55 6.33 2.32
CA PHE A 60 -4.24 6.01 3.71
C PHE A 60 -3.76 4.56 3.79
N VAL A 61 -2.74 4.30 4.62
CA VAL A 61 -2.13 2.98 4.77
C VAL A 61 -2.00 2.62 6.24
N ALA A 62 -2.33 1.37 6.58
CA ALA A 62 -2.10 0.79 7.90
C ALA A 62 -1.44 -0.60 7.75
N CYS A 63 -0.46 -0.91 8.58
CA CYS A 63 0.19 -2.22 8.64
C CYS A 63 0.66 -2.52 10.07
N ASP A 64 0.92 -3.78 10.39
CA ASP A 64 1.62 -4.15 11.61
C ASP A 64 3.11 -3.76 11.51
N ASN A 65 3.55 -2.90 12.43
CA ASN A 65 4.91 -2.36 12.44
C ASN A 65 5.97 -3.36 12.93
N LEU A 66 5.60 -4.37 13.72
CA LEU A 66 6.51 -5.40 14.21
C LEU A 66 6.63 -6.56 13.20
N ARG A 67 5.55 -6.88 12.47
CA ARG A 67 5.54 -7.89 11.41
C ARG A 67 6.00 -7.31 10.08
N LYS A 68 5.09 -6.80 9.24
CA LYS A 68 5.42 -6.29 7.91
C LYS A 68 6.41 -5.13 7.98
N GLY A 69 6.32 -4.28 9.00
CA GLY A 69 7.26 -3.18 9.22
C GLY A 69 8.68 -3.59 9.65
N ALA A 70 8.89 -4.84 10.09
CA ALA A 70 10.20 -5.30 10.55
C ALA A 70 10.47 -6.79 10.27
N ALA A 71 9.92 -7.70 11.08
CA ALA A 71 10.30 -9.10 11.10
C ALA A 71 9.98 -9.84 9.78
N LEU A 72 8.79 -9.63 9.22
CA LEU A 72 8.35 -10.33 8.02
C LEU A 72 9.16 -9.91 6.79
N ASN A 73 9.46 -8.61 6.63
CA ASN A 73 10.30 -8.15 5.52
C ASN A 73 11.71 -8.77 5.59
N ALA A 74 12.29 -8.91 6.79
CA ALA A 74 13.60 -9.55 6.96
C ALA A 74 13.58 -11.03 6.55
N VAL A 75 12.52 -11.77 6.91
CA VAL A 75 12.33 -13.17 6.49
C VAL A 75 12.15 -13.26 4.97
N GLN A 76 11.30 -12.42 4.39
CA GLN A 76 11.06 -12.41 2.93
C GLN A 76 12.33 -12.13 2.13
N ILE A 77 13.21 -11.23 2.60
CA ILE A 77 14.52 -10.99 1.98
C ILE A 77 15.39 -12.24 2.07
N ALA A 78 15.46 -12.90 3.24
CA ALA A 78 16.24 -14.11 3.41
C ALA A 78 15.74 -15.27 2.52
N GLU A 79 14.43 -15.42 2.37
CA GLU A 79 13.81 -16.40 1.47
C GLU A 79 14.20 -16.17 0.02
N LEU A 80 14.21 -14.92 -0.45
CA LEU A 80 14.64 -14.57 -1.80
C LEU A 80 16.13 -14.90 -2.04
N LEU A 81 16.98 -14.64 -1.05
CA LEU A 81 18.42 -14.95 -1.13
C LEU A 81 18.69 -16.46 -1.16
N ALA A 82 17.90 -17.25 -0.43
CA ALA A 82 18.05 -18.71 -0.38
C ALA A 82 17.54 -19.43 -1.66
N GLN A 83 16.75 -18.75 -2.49
CA GLN A 83 16.26 -19.26 -3.77
C GLN A 83 17.24 -19.03 -4.94
N GLY A 84 18.27 -18.20 -4.75
CA GLY A 84 19.35 -17.94 -5.74
C GLY A 84 20.55 -18.84 -5.53
#